data_AF-X1JMY0-F1
#
_entry.id   AF-X1JMY0-F1
#
_cell.length_a   1.000
_cell.length_b   1.000
_cell.length_c   1.000
_cell.angle_alpha   90.00
_cell.angle_beta   90.00
_cell.angle_gamma   90.00
#
_symmetry.space_group_name_H-M   'P 1'
#
loop_
_entity.id
_entity.type
_entity.pdbx_description
1 polymer ?
#
loop_
_entity_poly.entity_id
_entity_poly.type
_entity_poly.pdbx_seq_one_letter_code
_entity_poly.pdbx_strand_id
1 'polypeptide(L)'
;FTKRMEIDLRIKGEAIASSVNAIILADLEGNLNYVNRSFLHMWGYSDEKEVLGKSVTELWNAQDMALDVIEAVRSNRSWMGELVARRKDDSVFDVQLLASIVENEAGKAMCMMASVIDITERKKIEQMKSDFVALASHELRTPLTSIHGYAELMLDGDVGKIGREQKEFLEIISQNTRRLEALINDVLDVEKIESGRMTMKQEKVDLSQIVDNCV
;
A
#
# COMPACT_ATOMS: atom_id res chain seq x y z
N PHE A 1 42.24 -20.26 14.10
CA PHE A 1 40.79 -20.47 14.26
C PHE A 1 40.10 -19.27 14.90
N THR A 2 40.55 -18.75 16.04
CA THR A 2 39.91 -17.60 16.74
C THR A 2 39.81 -16.30 15.91
N LYS A 3 40.89 -15.88 15.22
CA LYS A 3 40.88 -14.67 14.37
C LYS A 3 39.87 -14.72 13.22
N ARG A 4 39.63 -15.89 12.63
CA ARG A 4 38.70 -16.03 11.50
C ARG A 4 37.24 -15.93 11.96
N MET A 5 36.94 -16.47 13.13
CA MET A 5 35.62 -16.37 13.76
C MET A 5 35.31 -14.94 14.20
N GLU A 6 36.30 -14.23 14.74
CA GLU A 6 36.18 -12.82 15.13
C GLU A 6 35.94 -11.90 13.93
N ILE A 7 36.65 -12.14 12.81
CA ILE A 7 36.43 -11.40 11.55
C ILE A 7 35.03 -11.68 11.00
N ASP A 8 34.57 -12.94 10.99
CA ASP A 8 33.24 -13.29 10.49
C ASP A 8 32.11 -12.62 11.30
N LEU A 9 32.22 -12.64 12.64
CA LEU A 9 31.29 -11.94 13.53
C LEU A 9 31.31 -10.43 13.29
N ARG A 10 32.49 -9.84 13.09
CA ARG A 10 32.63 -8.42 12.76
C ARG A 10 31.92 -8.09 11.45
N ILE A 11 32.16 -8.87 10.38
CA ILE A 11 31.53 -8.63 9.07
C ILE A 11 30.00 -8.70 9.19
N LYS A 12 29.46 -9.71 9.88
CA LYS A 12 28.01 -9.83 10.11
C LYS A 12 27.45 -8.66 10.91
N GLY A 13 28.14 -8.25 11.98
CA GLY A 13 27.75 -7.11 12.80
C GLY A 13 27.75 -5.79 12.01
N GLU A 14 28.80 -5.53 11.24
CA GLU A 14 28.89 -4.34 10.38
C GLU A 14 27.85 -4.35 9.25
N ALA A 15 27.53 -5.52 8.68
CA ALA A 15 26.47 -5.64 7.68
C ALA A 15 25.09 -5.27 8.25
N ILE A 16 24.79 -5.69 9.49
CA ILE A 16 23.55 -5.31 10.19
C ILE A 16 23.55 -3.80 10.52
N ALA A 17 24.68 -3.29 11.03
CA ALA A 17 24.82 -1.90 11.42
C ALA A 17 24.72 -0.92 10.23
N SER A 18 25.22 -1.34 9.05
CA SER A 18 25.23 -0.54 7.81
C SER A 18 24.01 -0.76 6.91
N SER A 19 23.10 -1.67 7.28
CA SER A 19 21.86 -1.90 6.54
C SER A 19 21.05 -0.61 6.39
N VAL A 20 20.51 -0.39 5.19
CA VAL A 20 19.62 0.75 4.90
C VAL A 20 18.30 0.60 5.65
N ASN A 21 17.84 -0.63 5.83
CA ASN A 21 16.65 -0.90 6.62
C ASN A 21 16.94 -0.72 8.10
N ALA A 22 15.95 -0.25 8.86
CA ALA A 22 16.03 -0.28 10.30
C ALA A 22 16.01 -1.75 10.76
N ILE A 23 17.01 -2.15 11.54
CA ILE A 23 17.09 -3.48 12.13
C ILE A 23 16.93 -3.35 13.63
N ILE A 24 16.04 -4.16 14.18
CA ILE A 24 15.71 -4.25 15.60
C ILE A 24 15.90 -5.69 16.03
N LEU A 25 16.58 -5.91 17.16
CA LEU A 25 16.54 -7.18 17.89
C LEU A 25 15.91 -6.94 19.25
N ALA A 26 14.97 -7.81 19.62
CA ALA A 26 14.32 -7.79 20.92
C ALA A 26 14.37 -9.17 21.56
N ASP A 27 14.30 -9.25 22.89
CA ASP A 27 14.07 -10.52 23.56
C ASP A 27 12.69 -11.13 23.21
N LEU A 28 12.36 -12.31 23.74
CA LEU A 28 11.09 -12.99 23.45
C LEU A 28 9.86 -12.34 24.12
N GLU A 29 10.08 -11.35 25.00
CA GLU A 29 9.04 -10.52 25.62
C GLU A 29 8.84 -9.21 24.85
N GLY A 30 9.69 -8.91 23.87
CA GLY A 30 9.61 -7.71 23.05
C GLY A 30 10.40 -6.53 23.63
N ASN A 31 11.34 -6.73 24.53
CA ASN A 31 12.23 -5.66 25.00
C ASN A 31 13.43 -5.51 24.08
N LEU A 32 13.75 -4.28 23.70
CA LEU A 32 14.80 -3.95 22.74
C LEU A 32 16.21 -4.27 23.27
N ASN A 33 16.94 -5.13 22.57
CA ASN A 33 18.32 -5.51 22.89
C ASN A 33 19.35 -4.88 21.94
N TYR A 34 18.94 -4.57 20.72
CA TYR A 34 19.79 -3.94 19.71
C TYR A 34 18.96 -3.18 18.69
N VAL A 35 19.50 -2.06 18.22
CA VAL A 35 18.99 -1.31 17.07
C VAL A 35 20.16 -0.82 16.22
N ASN A 36 19.98 -0.74 14.90
CA ASN A 36 21.03 -0.17 14.03
C ASN A 36 20.88 1.35 13.85
N ARG A 37 21.84 1.96 13.14
CA ARG A 37 21.82 3.42 12.88
C ARG A 37 20.58 3.87 12.10
N SER A 38 20.11 3.03 11.18
CA SER A 38 18.92 3.31 10.36
C SER A 38 17.66 3.38 11.22
N PHE A 39 17.53 2.54 12.25
CA PHE A 39 16.47 2.67 13.25
C PHE A 39 16.53 4.02 13.96
N LEU A 40 17.69 4.45 14.47
CA LEU A 40 17.82 5.70 15.20
C LEU A 40 17.42 6.90 14.34
N HIS A 41 17.90 6.93 13.09
CA HIS A 41 17.52 7.95 12.11
C HIS A 41 16.01 7.93 11.81
N MET A 42 15.43 6.74 11.61
CA MET A 42 14.03 6.57 11.28
C MET A 42 13.09 6.89 12.46
N TRP A 43 13.46 6.62 13.71
CA TRP A 43 12.62 6.98 14.86
C TRP A 43 12.94 8.33 15.50
N GLY A 44 14.01 9.01 15.06
CA GLY A 44 14.42 10.32 15.60
C GLY A 44 15.15 10.23 16.94
N TYR A 45 15.79 9.11 17.25
CA TYR A 45 16.62 8.95 18.43
C TYR A 45 18.07 9.33 18.13
N SER A 46 18.75 9.93 19.10
CA SER A 46 20.17 10.34 18.94
C SER A 46 21.13 9.30 19.53
N ASP A 47 20.69 8.55 20.53
CA ASP A 47 21.46 7.48 21.17
C ASP A 47 20.59 6.22 21.33
N GLU A 48 21.16 5.05 21.04
CA GLU A 48 20.51 3.76 21.25
C GLU A 48 20.15 3.51 22.71
N LYS A 49 20.91 4.06 23.67
CA LYS A 49 20.63 3.94 25.10
C LYS A 49 19.28 4.51 25.51
N GLU A 50 18.71 5.41 24.71
CA GLU A 50 17.38 5.96 24.94
C GLU A 50 16.25 4.94 24.69
N VAL A 51 16.53 3.88 23.93
CA VAL A 51 15.54 2.87 23.51
C VAL A 51 15.85 1.47 24.00
N LEU A 52 17.11 1.12 24.25
CA LEU A 52 17.48 -0.20 24.74
C LEU A 52 16.79 -0.51 26.08
N GLY A 53 16.22 -1.72 26.18
CA GLY A 53 15.43 -2.21 27.31
C GLY A 53 13.97 -1.78 27.30
N LYS A 54 13.55 -0.85 26.44
CA LYS A 54 12.14 -0.49 26.29
C LYS A 54 11.36 -1.52 25.49
N SER A 55 10.04 -1.54 25.67
CA SER A 55 9.17 -2.42 24.90
C SER A 55 9.08 -1.93 23.45
N VAL A 56 9.16 -2.85 22.49
CA VAL A 56 8.91 -2.57 21.07
C VAL A 56 7.52 -1.97 20.84
N THR A 57 6.55 -2.21 21.73
CA THR A 57 5.19 -1.67 21.64
C THR A 57 5.15 -0.14 21.65
N GLU A 58 6.13 0.51 22.29
CA GLU A 58 6.23 1.97 22.35
C GLU A 58 6.58 2.61 20.99
N LEU A 59 7.15 1.83 20.07
CA LEU A 59 7.56 2.26 18.73
C LEU A 59 6.40 2.41 17.74
N TRP A 60 5.22 1.90 18.11
CA TRP A 60 4.07 1.79 17.22
C TRP A 60 2.96 2.74 17.67
N ASN A 61 2.23 3.27 16.69
CA ASN A 61 1.10 4.14 16.97
C ASN A 61 -0.01 3.39 17.72
N ALA A 62 -0.37 2.20 17.24
CA ALA A 62 -1.36 1.32 17.86
C ALA A 62 -0.66 0.17 18.61
N GLN A 63 -0.70 0.23 19.94
CA GLN A 63 0.01 -0.73 20.80
C GLN A 63 -0.61 -2.14 20.78
N ASP A 64 -1.92 -2.23 20.62
CA ASP A 64 -2.66 -3.48 20.43
C ASP A 64 -2.18 -4.24 19.19
N MET A 65 -2.05 -3.55 18.05
CA MET A 65 -1.48 -4.17 16.84
C MET A 65 -0.05 -4.66 17.06
N ALA A 66 0.76 -3.94 17.84
CA ALA A 66 2.13 -4.37 18.15
C ALA A 66 2.16 -5.67 18.99
N LEU A 67 1.21 -5.84 19.92
CA LEU A 67 1.06 -7.06 20.70
C LEU A 67 0.64 -8.24 19.81
N ASP A 68 -0.31 -8.03 18.91
CA ASP A 68 -0.76 -9.04 17.95
C ASP A 68 0.40 -9.52 17.06
N VAL A 69 1.28 -8.60 16.64
CA VAL A 69 2.49 -8.93 15.87
C VAL A 69 3.45 -9.78 16.69
N ILE A 70 3.71 -9.43 17.95
CA ILE A 70 4.58 -10.23 18.84
C ILE A 70 4.01 -11.66 19.01
N GLU A 71 2.70 -11.79 19.24
CA GLU A 71 2.05 -13.08 19.38
C GLU A 71 2.10 -13.89 18.08
N ALA A 72 1.86 -13.24 16.94
CA ALA A 72 1.97 -13.86 15.62
C ALA A 72 3.40 -14.36 15.34
N VAL A 73 4.43 -13.57 15.65
CA VAL A 73 5.83 -13.97 15.48
C VAL A 73 6.18 -15.14 16.40
N ARG A 74 5.70 -15.15 17.65
CA ARG A 74 5.92 -16.27 18.58
C ARG A 74 5.26 -17.57 18.12
N SER A 75 4.05 -17.48 17.58
CA SER A 75 3.25 -18.64 17.18
C SER A 75 3.65 -19.16 15.80
N ASN A 76 3.79 -18.26 14.82
CA ASN A 76 4.01 -18.58 13.41
C ASN A 76 5.48 -18.49 13.00
N ARG A 77 6.39 -18.12 13.91
CA ARG A 77 7.83 -17.89 13.70
C ARG A 77 8.17 -16.66 12.84
N SER A 78 7.20 -16.10 12.13
CA SER A 78 7.36 -14.87 11.37
C SER A 78 6.04 -14.10 11.22
N TRP A 79 6.17 -12.83 10.88
CA TRP A 79 5.08 -11.94 10.52
C TRP A 79 5.56 -10.92 9.50
N MET A 80 4.69 -10.56 8.56
CA MET A 80 4.96 -9.52 7.56
C MET A 80 3.70 -8.69 7.32
N GLY A 81 3.85 -7.37 7.29
CA GLY A 81 2.73 -6.48 6.99
C GLY A 81 3.11 -5.00 7.08
N GLU A 82 2.12 -4.15 6.83
CA GLU A 82 2.25 -2.71 7.00
C GLU A 82 1.72 -2.27 8.37
N LEU A 83 2.42 -1.34 9.01
CA LEU A 83 2.06 -0.75 10.30
C LEU A 83 2.32 0.74 10.28
N VAL A 84 1.80 1.43 11.29
CA VAL A 84 2.09 2.84 11.54
C VAL A 84 3.01 2.93 12.75
N ALA A 85 4.23 3.40 12.52
CA ALA A 85 5.21 3.66 13.56
C ALA A 85 5.04 5.08 14.12
N ARG A 86 5.47 5.28 15.37
CA ARG A 86 5.49 6.58 16.07
C ARG A 86 6.92 6.95 16.41
N ARG A 87 7.37 8.11 15.95
CA ARG A 87 8.70 8.68 16.23
C ARG A 87 8.76 9.25 17.65
N LYS A 88 9.96 9.61 18.10
CA LYS A 88 10.19 10.23 19.42
C LYS A 88 9.42 11.55 19.61
N ASP A 89 9.17 12.29 18.53
CA ASP A 89 8.44 13.56 18.53
C ASP A 89 6.92 13.39 18.33
N ASP A 90 6.41 12.17 18.51
CA ASP A 90 5.02 11.75 18.30
C ASP A 90 4.52 11.81 16.84
N SER A 91 5.35 12.21 15.88
CA SER A 91 4.98 12.10 14.47
C SER A 91 4.87 10.63 14.04
N VAL A 92 3.95 10.36 13.12
CA VAL A 92 3.68 9.00 12.63
C VAL A 92 4.14 8.82 11.20
N PHE A 93 4.46 7.59 10.84
CA PHE A 93 4.91 7.24 9.49
C PHE A 93 4.56 5.80 9.15
N ASP A 94 4.30 5.54 7.88
CA ASP A 94 3.96 4.21 7.38
C ASP A 94 5.22 3.37 7.23
N VAL A 95 5.17 2.13 7.70
CA VAL A 95 6.27 1.20 7.54
C VAL A 95 5.81 -0.16 7.06
N GLN A 96 6.68 -0.84 6.31
CA GLN A 96 6.61 -2.27 6.10
C GLN A 96 7.52 -2.97 7.11
N LEU A 97 6.95 -3.85 7.92
CA LEU A 97 7.65 -4.62 8.93
C LEU A 97 7.72 -6.09 8.51
N LEU A 98 8.92 -6.65 8.55
CA LEU A 98 9.17 -8.09 8.52
C LEU A 98 9.80 -8.49 9.85
N ALA A 99 9.12 -9.34 10.61
CA ALA A 99 9.58 -9.84 11.90
C ALA A 99 9.71 -11.37 11.90
N SER A 100 10.72 -11.90 12.59
CA SER A 100 10.95 -13.34 12.70
C SER A 100 11.62 -13.72 14.02
N ILE A 101 11.48 -14.98 14.40
CA ILE A 101 12.24 -15.57 15.51
C ILE A 101 13.63 -15.98 15.00
N VAL A 102 14.66 -15.59 15.74
CA VAL A 102 16.02 -16.10 15.58
C VAL A 102 16.20 -17.31 16.50
N GLU A 103 16.63 -18.44 15.93
CA GLU A 103 16.80 -19.70 16.66
C GLU A 103 18.27 -20.13 16.68
N ASN A 104 18.64 -20.91 17.70
CA ASN A 104 19.94 -21.58 17.71
C ASN A 104 19.92 -22.87 16.87
N GLU A 105 21.06 -23.55 16.76
CA GLU A 105 21.20 -24.82 16.02
C GLU A 105 20.27 -25.95 16.52
N ALA A 106 19.75 -25.84 17.74
CA ALA A 106 18.83 -26.80 18.34
C ALA A 106 17.34 -26.41 18.16
N GLY A 107 17.03 -25.36 17.38
CA GLY A 107 15.66 -24.88 17.17
C GLY A 107 15.05 -24.13 18.37
N LYS A 108 15.88 -23.74 19.35
CA LYS A 108 15.43 -22.94 20.50
C LYS A 108 15.42 -21.46 20.12
N ALA A 109 14.28 -20.81 20.30
CA ALA A 109 14.13 -19.36 20.12
C ALA A 109 15.11 -18.60 21.03
N MET A 110 15.89 -17.71 20.45
CA MET A 110 16.86 -16.86 21.13
C MET A 110 16.36 -15.42 21.29
N CYS A 111 15.84 -14.83 20.21
CA CYS A 111 15.34 -13.47 20.17
C CYS A 111 14.38 -13.28 18.99
N MET A 112 13.72 -12.13 18.94
CA MET A 112 13.01 -11.64 17.77
C MET A 112 13.91 -10.69 16.98
N MET A 113 13.83 -10.75 15.66
CA MET A 113 14.43 -9.80 14.74
C MET A 113 13.35 -9.15 13.91
N ALA A 114 13.47 -7.84 13.70
CA ALA A 114 12.63 -7.09 12.80
C ALA A 114 13.48 -6.26 11.83
N SER A 115 13.10 -6.29 10.56
CA SER A 115 13.53 -5.36 9.53
C SER A 115 12.37 -4.43 9.21
N VAL A 116 12.62 -3.12 9.23
CA VAL A 116 11.61 -2.09 8.98
C VAL A 116 12.03 -1.19 7.84
N ILE A 117 11.08 -0.92 6.94
CA ILE A 117 11.23 -0.05 5.77
C ILE A 117 10.22 1.08 5.90
N ASP A 118 10.67 2.33 5.84
CA ASP A 118 9.78 3.49 5.73
C ASP A 118 9.17 3.51 4.32
N ILE A 119 7.85 3.39 4.24
CA ILE A 119 7.08 3.36 2.98
C ILE A 119 6.24 4.63 2.81
N THR A 120 6.44 5.64 3.66
CA THR A 120 5.62 6.87 3.67
C THR A 120 5.68 7.61 2.34
N GLU A 121 6.87 7.80 1.78
CA GLU A 121 7.03 8.47 0.49
C GLU A 121 6.38 7.68 -0.65
N ARG A 122 6.56 6.35 -0.64
CA ARG A 122 5.94 5.46 -1.62
C ARG A 122 4.41 5.56 -1.56
N LYS A 123 3.81 5.43 -0.38
CA LYS A 123 2.34 5.54 -0.21
C LYS A 123 1.82 6.92 -0.56
N LYS A 124 2.58 7.98 -0.27
CA LYS A 124 2.24 9.34 -0.69
C LYS A 124 2.21 9.49 -2.22
N ILE A 125 3.19 8.92 -2.93
CA ILE A 125 3.22 8.92 -4.40
C ILE A 125 2.04 8.12 -4.97
N GLU A 126 1.77 6.93 -4.41
CA GLU A 126 0.63 6.10 -4.81
C GLU A 126 -0.70 6.84 -4.60
N GLN A 127 -0.87 7.52 -3.47
CA GLN A 127 -2.06 8.33 -3.20
C GLN A 127 -2.18 9.51 -4.16
N MET A 128 -1.10 10.25 -4.42
CA MET A 128 -1.11 11.37 -5.38
C MET A 128 -1.43 10.92 -6.80
N LYS A 129 -0.91 9.76 -7.25
CA LYS A 129 -1.26 9.16 -8.55
C LYS A 129 -2.77 8.91 -8.61
N SER A 130 -3.32 8.32 -7.56
CA SER A 130 -4.73 7.97 -7.52
C SER A 130 -5.66 9.20 -7.49
N ASP A 131 -5.31 10.21 -6.70
CA ASP A 131 -6.04 11.48 -6.65
C ASP A 131 -6.00 12.21 -7.99
N PHE A 132 -4.85 12.17 -8.67
CA PHE A 132 -4.70 12.73 -10.01
C PHE A 132 -5.62 12.04 -11.02
N VAL A 133 -5.66 10.70 -11.04
CA VAL A 133 -6.53 9.96 -11.98
C VAL A 133 -8.00 10.23 -11.69
N ALA A 134 -8.39 10.26 -10.41
CA ALA A 134 -9.76 10.58 -10.01
C ALA A 134 -10.18 11.99 -10.47
N LEU A 135 -9.32 13.00 -10.25
CA LEU A 135 -9.56 14.38 -10.67
C LEU A 135 -9.64 14.50 -12.19
N ALA A 136 -8.68 13.95 -12.92
CA ALA A 136 -8.67 14.00 -14.38
C ALA A 136 -9.93 13.36 -14.98
N SER A 137 -10.37 12.24 -14.41
CA SER A 137 -11.59 11.55 -14.85
C SER A 137 -12.84 12.40 -14.63
N HIS A 138 -12.94 13.09 -13.50
CA HIS A 138 -14.06 14.00 -13.21
C HIS A 138 -14.09 15.19 -14.19
N GLU A 139 -12.94 15.83 -14.41
CA GLU A 139 -12.81 16.99 -15.30
C GLU A 139 -13.01 16.64 -16.78
N LEU A 140 -12.75 15.39 -17.17
CA LEU A 140 -13.06 14.89 -18.52
C LEU A 140 -14.55 14.53 -18.69
N ARG A 141 -15.21 14.04 -17.64
CA ARG A 141 -16.62 13.62 -17.70
C ARG A 141 -17.53 14.80 -18.02
N THR A 142 -17.39 15.93 -17.33
CA THR A 142 -18.25 17.11 -17.53
C THR A 142 -18.32 17.62 -18.98
N PRO A 143 -17.18 17.89 -19.67
CA PRO A 143 -17.22 18.32 -21.07
C PRO A 143 -17.73 17.21 -21.99
N LEU A 144 -17.43 15.94 -21.73
CA LEU A 144 -17.94 14.83 -22.54
C LEU A 144 -19.45 14.67 -22.43
N THR A 145 -20.01 14.76 -21.22
CA THR A 145 -21.46 14.75 -21.01
C THR A 145 -22.13 15.90 -21.75
N SER A 146 -21.49 17.07 -21.80
CA SER A 146 -22.01 18.22 -22.57
C SER A 146 -21.96 17.97 -24.08
N ILE A 147 -20.82 17.49 -24.62
CA ILE A 147 -20.67 17.17 -26.04
C ILE A 147 -21.67 16.08 -26.45
N HIS A 148 -21.80 15.04 -25.63
CA HIS A 148 -22.73 13.95 -25.83
C HIS A 148 -24.17 14.44 -25.85
N GLY A 149 -24.59 15.18 -24.82
CA GLY A 149 -25.94 15.72 -24.72
C GLY A 149 -26.30 16.66 -25.88
N TYR A 150 -25.39 17.55 -26.30
CA TYR A 150 -25.65 18.39 -27.47
C TYR A 150 -25.72 17.60 -28.78
N ALA A 151 -24.90 16.56 -28.94
CA ALA A 151 -24.98 15.69 -30.11
C ALA A 151 -26.31 14.92 -30.15
N GLU A 152 -26.79 14.41 -29.01
CA GLU A 152 -28.09 13.73 -28.92
C GLU A 152 -29.26 14.66 -29.22
N LEU A 153 -29.29 15.88 -28.65
CA LEU A 153 -30.32 16.88 -28.97
C LEU A 153 -30.41 17.20 -30.47
N MET A 154 -29.26 17.24 -31.16
CA MET A 154 -29.23 17.43 -32.62
C MET A 154 -29.71 16.20 -33.39
N LEU A 155 -29.35 15.00 -32.93
CA LEU A 155 -29.78 13.73 -33.55
C LEU A 155 -31.29 13.47 -33.40
N ASP A 156 -31.85 13.85 -32.26
CA ASP A 156 -33.28 13.71 -31.93
C ASP A 156 -34.15 14.75 -32.65
N GLY A 157 -33.52 15.80 -33.18
CA GLY A 157 -34.18 16.86 -33.94
C GLY A 157 -34.79 17.97 -33.09
N ASP A 158 -34.49 18.00 -31.78
CA ASP A 158 -35.01 18.98 -30.81
C ASP A 158 -34.59 20.42 -31.13
N VAL A 159 -33.46 20.59 -31.82
CA VAL A 159 -32.92 21.90 -32.24
C VAL A 159 -33.05 22.14 -33.76
N GLY A 160 -33.85 21.33 -34.46
CA GLY A 160 -34.13 21.47 -35.88
C GLY A 160 -33.75 20.25 -36.73
N LYS A 161 -34.17 20.26 -38.00
CA LYS A 161 -33.89 19.16 -38.93
C LYS A 161 -32.44 19.19 -39.39
N ILE A 162 -31.78 18.04 -39.33
CA ILE A 162 -30.42 17.83 -39.83
C ILE A 162 -30.43 17.03 -41.14
N GLY A 163 -29.46 17.31 -42.02
CA GLY A 163 -29.23 16.55 -43.26
C GLY A 163 -28.55 15.20 -43.00
N ARG A 164 -28.50 14.34 -44.04
CA ARG A 164 -27.92 12.98 -43.95
C ARG A 164 -26.45 12.99 -43.50
N GLU A 165 -25.66 13.89 -44.07
CA GLU A 165 -24.22 14.01 -43.76
C GLU A 165 -23.97 14.54 -42.34
N GLN A 166 -24.78 15.51 -41.88
CA GLN A 166 -24.70 16.01 -40.50
C GLN A 166 -25.05 14.90 -39.49
N LYS A 167 -26.05 14.07 -39.81
CA LYS A 167 -26.41 12.91 -38.99
C LYS A 167 -25.26 11.91 -38.87
N GLU A 168 -24.61 11.54 -39.97
CA GLU A 168 -23.45 10.64 -39.95
C GLU A 168 -22.32 11.19 -39.05
N PHE A 169 -22.00 12.49 -39.12
CA PHE A 169 -20.99 13.09 -38.24
C PHE A 169 -21.40 13.10 -36.76
N LEU A 170 -22.66 13.42 -36.46
CA LEU A 170 -23.16 13.45 -35.08
C LEU A 170 -23.19 12.05 -34.45
N GLU A 171 -23.53 11.01 -35.23
CA GLU A 171 -23.46 9.62 -34.79
C GLU A 171 -22.01 9.22 -34.43
N ILE A 172 -21.03 9.66 -35.22
CA ILE A 172 -19.60 9.44 -34.92
C ILE A 172 -19.19 10.16 -33.63
N ILE A 173 -19.62 11.42 -33.43
CA ILE A 173 -19.34 12.18 -32.19
C ILE A 173 -19.96 11.48 -30.98
N SER A 174 -21.23 11.09 -31.08
CA SER A 174 -21.97 10.39 -30.02
C SER A 174 -21.33 9.04 -29.68
N GLN A 175 -20.89 8.28 -30.69
CA GLN A 175 -20.19 7.01 -30.48
C GLN A 175 -18.82 7.20 -29.82
N ASN A 176 -18.04 8.19 -30.25
CA ASN A 176 -16.73 8.46 -29.67
C ASN A 176 -16.82 8.98 -28.23
N THR A 177 -17.81 9.82 -27.91
CA THR A 177 -18.05 10.29 -26.53
C THR A 177 -18.39 9.14 -25.61
N ARG A 178 -19.35 8.26 -25.97
CA ARG A 178 -19.66 7.05 -25.20
C ARG A 178 -18.45 6.13 -25.02
N ARG A 179 -17.67 5.93 -26.09
CA ARG A 179 -16.45 5.13 -26.02
C ARG A 179 -15.43 5.72 -25.04
N LEU A 180 -15.27 7.05 -25.03
CA LEU A 180 -14.34 7.70 -24.12
C LEU A 180 -14.83 7.67 -22.67
N GLU A 181 -16.13 7.81 -22.43
CA GLU A 181 -16.72 7.62 -21.10
C GLU A 181 -16.47 6.20 -20.56
N ALA A 182 -16.65 5.17 -21.39
CA ALA A 182 -16.34 3.80 -21.03
C ALA A 182 -14.86 3.64 -20.65
N LEU A 183 -13.93 4.16 -21.48
CA LEU A 183 -12.50 4.10 -21.21
C LEU A 183 -12.10 4.84 -19.92
N ILE A 184 -12.72 5.99 -19.63
CA ILE A 184 -12.48 6.72 -18.38
C ILE A 184 -12.92 5.88 -17.17
N ASN A 185 -14.07 5.21 -17.27
CA ASN A 185 -14.55 4.33 -16.21
C ASN A 185 -13.62 3.11 -16.03
N ASP A 186 -13.15 2.51 -17.12
CA ASP A 186 -12.20 1.39 -17.07
C ASP A 186 -10.90 1.80 -16.34
N VAL A 187 -10.35 2.98 -16.64
CA VAL A 187 -9.15 3.50 -15.96
C VAL A 187 -9.40 3.71 -14.46
N LEU A 188 -10.55 4.27 -14.09
CA LEU A 188 -10.94 4.43 -12.69
C LEU A 188 -11.09 3.11 -11.96
N ASP A 189 -11.62 2.09 -12.63
CA ASP A 189 -11.81 0.78 -12.03
C ASP A 189 -10.48 0.05 -11.83
N VAL A 190 -9.54 0.17 -12.77
CA VAL A 190 -8.16 -0.30 -12.59
C VAL A 190 -7.51 0.36 -11.37
N GLU A 191 -7.63 1.67 -11.20
CA GLU A 191 -7.09 2.36 -10.01
C GLU A 191 -7.72 1.90 -8.70
N LYS A 192 -9.03 1.62 -8.66
CA LYS A 192 -9.69 1.07 -7.47
C LYS A 192 -9.18 -0.33 -7.14
N ILE A 193 -8.88 -1.14 -8.17
CA ILE A 193 -8.31 -2.48 -8.00
C ILE A 193 -6.88 -2.38 -7.44
N GLU A 194 -6.01 -1.58 -8.08
CA GLU A 194 -4.61 -1.42 -7.66
C GLU A 194 -4.50 -0.86 -6.22
N SER A 195 -5.39 0.06 -5.85
CA SER A 195 -5.43 0.64 -4.50
C SER A 195 -6.15 -0.23 -3.46
N GLY A 196 -6.66 -1.41 -3.83
CA GLY A 196 -7.40 -2.29 -2.93
C GLY A 196 -8.74 -1.72 -2.43
N ARG A 197 -9.24 -0.65 -3.05
CA ARG A 197 -10.50 0.03 -2.67
C ARG A 197 -11.73 -0.52 -3.40
N MET A 198 -11.55 -1.50 -4.29
CA MET A 198 -12.66 -2.15 -4.98
C MET A 198 -13.45 -3.04 -4.00
N THR A 199 -14.69 -2.66 -3.72
CA THR A 199 -15.60 -3.47 -2.90
C THR A 199 -16.32 -4.50 -3.76
N MET A 200 -16.05 -5.78 -3.51
CA MET A 200 -16.78 -6.88 -4.15
C MET A 200 -18.09 -7.14 -3.40
N LYS A 201 -19.23 -7.06 -4.10
CA LYS A 201 -20.51 -7.54 -3.57
C LYS A 201 -20.69 -9.01 -3.96
N GLN A 202 -20.66 -9.90 -2.98
CA GLN A 202 -20.96 -11.32 -3.19
C GLN A 202 -22.42 -11.57 -2.88
N GLU A 203 -23.18 -12.00 -3.89
CA GLU A 203 -24.57 -12.42 -3.75
C GLU A 203 -24.82 -13.71 -4.52
N LYS A 204 -25.85 -14.47 -4.13
CA LYS A 204 -26.26 -15.66 -4.88
C LYS A 204 -26.94 -15.20 -6.16
N VAL A 205 -26.38 -15.60 -7.30
CA VAL A 205 -26.90 -15.30 -8.63
C VAL A 205 -27.29 -16.58 -9.34
N ASP A 206 -28.34 -16.52 -10.16
CA ASP A 206 -28.69 -17.61 -11.09
C ASP A 206 -27.79 -17.52 -12.32
N LEU A 207 -26.86 -18.46 -12.45
CA LEU A 207 -25.92 -18.51 -13.57
C LEU A 207 -26.64 -18.70 -14.91
N SER A 208 -27.77 -19.39 -14.94
CA SER A 208 -28.54 -19.61 -16.18
C SER A 208 -29.08 -18.29 -16.70
N GLN A 209 -29.61 -17.45 -15.80
CA GLN A 209 -30.14 -16.13 -16.15
C GLN A 209 -29.04 -15.16 -16.61
N ILE A 210 -27.81 -15.28 -16.10
CA ILE A 210 -26.68 -14.45 -16.56
C ILE A 210 -26.26 -14.86 -17.98
N VAL A 211 -26.16 -16.16 -18.25
CA VAL A 211 -25.75 -16.67 -19.56
C VAL A 211 -26.76 -16.26 -20.63
N ASP A 212 -28.06 -16.37 -20.35
CA ASP A 212 -29.12 -15.96 -21.29
C ASP A 212 -29.12 -14.45 -21.60
N ASN A 213 -28.62 -13.62 -20.68
CA ASN A 213 -28.51 -12.17 -20.88
C ASN A 213 -27.23 -11.72 -21.60
N CYS A 214 -26.28 -12.63 -21.82
CA CYS A 214 -24.99 -12.33 -22.46
C CYS A 214 -24.91 -12.76 -23.93
N VAL A 215 -25.90 -13.50 -24.44
CA VAL A 215 -25.94 -14.07 -25.79
C VAL A 215 -26.99 -13.40 -26.65
#